data_AF-A0A9Q0LB62-F1
#
_entry.id   AF-A0A9Q0LB62-F1
#
_cell.length_a   1.000
_cell.length_b   1.000
_cell.length_c   1.000
_cell.angle_alpha   90.00
_cell.angle_beta   90.00
_cell.angle_gamma   90.00
#
_symmetry.space_group_name_H-M   'P 1'
#
loop_
_entity.id
_entity.type
_entity.pdbx_description
1 polymer ?
#
loop_
_entity_poly.entity_id
_entity_poly.type
_entity_poly.pdbx_seq_one_letter_code
_entity_poly.pdbx_strand_id
1 'polypeptide(L)'
;MSQTARKNFELANQIKEISEEDLYKYDADLQNTIITTRPWKEDPHYFKRVTISGIALLKMVMHYKYKNGGNEEVMGLIKGKKYGDKCL
;
A
#
# COMPACT_ATOMS: atom_id res chain seq x y z
N MET A 1 15.01 -17.56 -15.07
CA MET A 1 14.61 -16.25 -15.65
C MET A 1 13.62 -15.50 -14.74
N SER A 2 12.49 -16.07 -14.32
CA SER A 2 11.50 -15.34 -13.48
C SER A 2 12.01 -14.95 -12.09
N GLN A 3 12.81 -15.81 -11.44
CA GLN A 3 13.33 -15.54 -10.09
C GLN A 3 14.34 -14.39 -10.07
N THR A 4 15.17 -14.27 -11.12
CA THR A 4 16.09 -13.14 -11.34
C THR A 4 15.30 -11.84 -11.58
N ALA A 5 14.25 -11.90 -12.41
CA ALA A 5 13.38 -10.74 -12.65
C ALA A 5 12.67 -10.26 -11.38
N ARG A 6 12.22 -11.19 -10.52
CA ARG A 6 11.60 -10.87 -9.22
C ARG A 6 12.57 -10.14 -8.29
N LYS A 7 13.80 -10.66 -8.13
CA LYS A 7 14.85 -10.03 -7.32
C LYS A 7 15.20 -8.63 -7.82
N ASN A 8 15.28 -8.45 -9.14
CA ASN A 8 15.53 -7.13 -9.72
C ASN A 8 14.40 -6.14 -9.44
N PHE A 9 13.14 -6.60 -9.48
CA PHE A 9 11.98 -5.78 -9.11
C PHE A 9 12.00 -5.39 -7.64
N GLU A 10 12.28 -6.34 -6.74
CA GLU A 10 12.40 -6.10 -5.30
C GLU A 10 13.50 -5.09 -4.99
N LEU A 11 14.69 -5.26 -5.61
CA LEU A 11 15.83 -4.35 -5.43
C LEU A 11 15.55 -2.95 -5.96
N ALA A 12 14.99 -2.83 -7.17
CA ALA A 12 14.71 -1.53 -7.80
C ALA A 12 13.67 -0.70 -7.02
N ASN A 13 12.71 -1.37 -6.37
CA ASN A 13 11.67 -0.72 -5.55
C ASN A 13 12.00 -0.70 -4.06
N GLN A 14 13.21 -1.13 -3.67
CA GLN A 14 13.67 -1.18 -2.27
C GLN A 14 12.67 -1.90 -1.36
N ILE A 15 12.08 -2.99 -1.85
CA ILE A 15 11.07 -3.75 -1.10
C ILE A 15 11.76 -4.40 0.09
N LYS A 16 11.24 -4.11 1.28
CA LYS A 16 11.72 -4.72 2.52
C LYS A 16 10.86 -5.93 2.85
N GLU A 17 11.51 -7.01 3.23
CA GLU A 17 10.84 -8.17 3.80
C GLU A 17 10.42 -7.84 5.23
N ILE A 18 9.16 -8.10 5.53
CA ILE A 18 8.52 -7.85 6.83
C ILE A 18 7.90 -9.19 7.24
N SER A 19 7.93 -9.50 8.54
CA SER A 19 7.28 -10.69 9.05
C SER A 19 5.77 -10.68 8.71
N GLU A 20 5.19 -11.84 8.44
CA GLU A 20 3.75 -11.94 8.18
C GLU A 20 2.93 -11.45 9.38
N GLU A 21 3.43 -11.69 10.59
CA GLU A 21 2.83 -11.26 11.84
C GLU A 21 2.71 -9.73 11.91
N ASP A 22 3.77 -8.99 11.59
CA ASP A 22 3.76 -7.53 11.61
C ASP A 22 2.89 -6.93 10.48
N LEU A 23 2.85 -7.59 9.32
CA LEU A 23 2.07 -7.14 8.18
C LEU A 23 0.56 -7.32 8.42
N TYR A 24 0.15 -8.49 8.90
CA TYR A 24 -1.26 -8.86 9.02
C TYR A 24 -1.89 -8.54 10.38
N LYS A 25 -1.11 -8.17 11.42
CA LYS A 25 -1.67 -7.77 12.71
C LYS A 25 -2.65 -6.61 12.56
N TYR A 26 -3.91 -6.86 12.86
CA TYR A 26 -4.98 -5.88 12.82
C TYR A 26 -5.53 -5.67 14.21
N ASP A 27 -5.45 -4.42 14.68
CA ASP A 27 -6.02 -4.01 15.97
C ASP A 27 -7.29 -3.21 15.69
N ALA A 28 -8.44 -3.85 15.93
CA ALA A 28 -9.75 -3.28 15.66
C ALA A 28 -10.04 -2.07 16.55
N ASP A 29 -9.62 -2.10 17.82
CA ASP A 29 -9.88 -1.03 18.78
C ASP A 29 -9.07 0.22 18.43
N LEU A 30 -7.81 0.03 18.02
CA LEU A 30 -6.98 1.11 17.50
C LEU A 30 -7.58 1.74 16.24
N GLN A 31 -8.05 0.92 15.28
CA GLN A 31 -8.70 1.45 14.08
C GLN A 31 -9.97 2.23 14.41
N ASN A 32 -10.82 1.71 15.29
CA ASN A 32 -12.05 2.37 15.71
C ASN A 32 -11.78 3.71 16.38
N THR A 33 -10.74 3.78 17.22
CA THR A 33 -10.30 5.02 17.86
C THR A 33 -9.86 6.05 16.83
N ILE A 34 -9.04 5.66 15.84
CA ILE A 34 -8.58 6.55 14.76
C ILE A 34 -9.76 7.03 13.90
N ILE A 35 -10.73 6.14 13.60
CA ILE A 35 -11.93 6.46 12.82
C ILE A 35 -12.88 7.41 13.56
N THR A 36 -12.95 7.30 14.88
CA THR A 36 -13.78 8.16 15.73
C THR A 36 -13.15 9.54 15.91
N THR A 37 -11.85 9.59 16.22
CA THR A 37 -11.11 10.84 16.48
C THR A 37 -10.86 11.67 15.23
N ARG A 38 -10.70 11.04 14.06
CA ARG A 38 -10.56 11.71 12.75
C ARG A 38 -9.54 12.87 12.73
N PRO A 39 -8.29 12.66 13.19
CA PRO A 39 -7.31 13.74 13.34
C PRO A 39 -6.97 14.46 12.02
N TRP A 40 -7.16 13.81 10.88
CA TRP A 40 -7.00 14.41 9.55
C TRP A 40 -8.02 15.51 9.21
N LYS A 41 -9.06 15.71 10.03
CA LYS A 41 -9.96 16.87 9.89
C LYS A 41 -9.35 18.16 10.41
N GLU A 42 -8.53 18.05 11.45
CA GLU A 42 -7.88 19.20 12.10
C GLU A 42 -6.59 19.58 11.36
N ASP A 43 -5.83 18.59 10.88
CA ASP A 43 -4.59 18.80 10.12
C ASP A 43 -4.66 18.16 8.73
N PRO A 44 -4.69 18.95 7.64
CA PRO A 44 -4.60 18.45 6.27
C PRO A 44 -3.32 17.66 5.97
N HIS A 45 -2.25 17.85 6.74
CA HIS A 45 -0.95 17.19 6.58
C HIS A 45 -0.72 16.04 7.58
N TYR A 46 -1.80 15.53 8.20
CA TYR A 46 -1.74 14.46 9.19
C TYR A 46 -1.04 13.19 8.65
N PHE A 47 -1.33 12.80 7.40
CA PHE A 47 -0.72 11.62 6.79
C PHE A 47 0.61 11.98 6.15
N LYS A 48 1.70 11.46 6.73
CA LYS A 48 3.07 11.77 6.28
C LYS A 48 3.73 10.64 5.53
N ARG A 49 3.24 9.41 5.71
CA ARG A 49 3.89 8.20 5.22
C ARG A 49 2.86 7.22 4.68
N VAL A 50 3.18 6.59 3.56
CA VAL A 50 2.39 5.51 2.97
C VAL A 50 3.30 4.31 2.76
N THR A 51 2.86 3.13 3.19
CA THR A 51 3.52 1.86 2.91
C THR A 51 2.61 1.08 1.98
N ILE A 52 3.16 0.56 0.89
CA ILE A 52 2.40 -0.23 -0.08
C ILE A 52 2.99 -1.63 -0.11
N SER A 53 2.15 -2.64 0.05
CA SER A 53 2.58 -4.03 -0.12
C SER A 53 3.12 -4.25 -1.55
N GLY A 54 4.23 -4.98 -1.67
CA GLY A 54 4.80 -5.33 -2.97
C GLY A 54 3.80 -6.05 -3.90
N ILE A 55 2.88 -6.83 -3.32
CA ILE A 55 1.80 -7.50 -4.07
C ILE A 55 0.78 -6.49 -4.60
N ALA A 56 0.41 -5.49 -3.80
CA ALA A 56 -0.51 -4.43 -4.23
C ALA A 56 0.10 -3.61 -5.36
N LEU A 57 1.37 -3.22 -5.22
CA LEU A 57 2.11 -2.52 -6.28
C LEU A 57 2.14 -3.32 -7.58
N LEU A 58 2.48 -4.61 -7.51
CA LEU A 58 2.51 -5.47 -8.68
C LEU A 58 1.14 -5.57 -9.36
N LYS A 59 0.07 -5.74 -8.58
CA LYS A 59 -1.32 -5.79 -9.10
C LYS A 59 -1.72 -4.49 -9.80
N MET A 60 -1.35 -3.33 -9.25
CA MET A 60 -1.62 -2.04 -9.89
C MET A 60 -0.88 -1.89 -11.22
N VAL A 61 0.41 -2.22 -11.25
CA VAL A 61 1.24 -2.16 -12.47
C VAL A 61 0.71 -3.15 -13.52
N MET A 62 0.35 -4.36 -13.12
CA MET A 62 -0.25 -5.35 -14.02
C MET A 62 -1.61 -4.90 -14.53
N HIS A 63 -2.47 -4.33 -13.67
CA HIS A 63 -3.78 -3.82 -14.08
C HIS A 63 -3.63 -2.75 -15.16
N TYR A 64 -2.71 -1.80 -14.97
CA TYR A 64 -2.35 -0.81 -15.97
C TYR A 64 -1.83 -1.48 -17.24
N LYS A 65 -0.76 -2.28 -17.15
CA LYS A 65 -0.10 -2.88 -18.34
C LYS A 65 -1.00 -3.81 -19.16
N TYR A 66 -1.87 -4.58 -18.50
CA TYR A 66 -2.72 -5.57 -19.16
C TYR A 66 -3.99 -4.95 -19.73
N LYS A 67 -4.54 -3.90 -19.11
CA LYS A 67 -5.70 -3.18 -19.64
C LYS A 67 -5.33 -2.11 -20.67
N ASN A 68 -4.15 -1.49 -20.53
CA ASN A 68 -3.69 -0.41 -21.41
C ASN A 68 -2.70 -0.89 -22.47
N GLY A 69 -3.21 -1.59 -23.47
CA GLY A 69 -2.60 -1.55 -24.80
C GLY A 69 -2.60 -0.15 -25.44
N GLY A 70 -3.22 0.85 -24.81
CA GLY A 70 -3.37 2.24 -25.28
C GLY A 70 -3.38 3.29 -24.16
N ASN A 71 -3.39 4.58 -24.53
CA ASN A 71 -3.21 5.78 -23.70
C ASN A 71 -4.37 6.11 -22.74
N GLU A 72 -5.14 5.13 -22.26
CA GLU A 72 -6.33 5.38 -21.44
C GLU A 72 -6.00 5.38 -19.93
N GLU A 73 -6.82 6.07 -19.14
CA GLU A 73 -6.67 6.07 -17.68
C GLU A 73 -7.37 4.85 -17.07
N VAL A 74 -6.73 4.20 -16.10
CA VAL A 74 -7.30 3.08 -15.34
C VAL A 74 -7.48 3.46 -13.88
N MET A 75 -8.52 2.93 -13.24
CA MET A 75 -8.82 3.17 -11.83
C MET A 75 -9.05 1.88 -11.07
N GLY A 76 -8.78 1.93 -9.76
CA GLY A 76 -8.99 0.81 -8.85
C GLY A 76 -9.10 1.27 -7.40
N LEU A 77 -9.43 0.33 -6.52
CA LEU A 77 -9.52 0.56 -5.07
C LEU A 77 -8.36 -0.13 -4.36
N ILE A 78 -7.75 0.58 -3.41
CA ILE A 78 -6.72 0.04 -2.51
C ILE A 78 -7.37 -0.21 -1.14
N LYS A 79 -7.14 -1.40 -0.59
CA LYS A 79 -7.56 -1.75 0.77
C LYS A 79 -6.35 -1.66 1.68
N GLY A 80 -6.53 -1.03 2.84
CA GLY A 80 -5.46 -0.74 3.79
C GLY A 80 -5.99 -0.38 5.18
N LYS A 81 -5.08 -0.01 6.08
CA LYS A 81 -5.37 0.39 7.47
C LYS A 81 -4.58 1.66 7.84
N LYS A 82 -5.05 2.38 8.87
CA LYS A 82 -4.36 3.58 9.39
C LYS A 82 -3.53 3.20 10.61
N TYR A 83 -2.32 3.71 10.71
CA TYR A 83 -1.48 3.48 11.89
C TYR A 83 -0.76 4.77 12.26
N GLY A 84 -1.34 5.54 13.19
CA GLY A 84 -0.86 6.89 13.51
C GLY A 84 -0.88 7.79 12.28
N ASP A 85 0.27 8.41 11.97
CA ASP A 85 0.49 9.27 10.80
C ASP A 85 0.76 8.49 9.49
N LYS A 86 0.68 7.16 9.53
CA LYS A 86 0.99 6.26 8.42
C LYS A 86 -0.28 5.62 7.84
N CYS A 87 -0.31 5.47 6.51
CA CYS A 87 -1.24 4.59 5.80
C CYS A 87 -0.51 3.30 5.40
N LEU A 88 -1.10 2.15 5.68
CA LEU A 88 -0.59 0.81 5.35
C LEU A 88 -1.54 0.10 4.39
#